data_AF-A0A844XVB3-F1
#
_entry.id   AF-A0A844XVB3-F1
#
_cell.length_a   1.000
_cell.length_b   1.000
_cell.length_c   1.000
_cell.angle_alpha   90.00
_cell.angle_beta   90.00
_cell.angle_gamma   90.00
#
_symmetry.space_group_name_H-M   'P 1'
#
loop_
_entity.id
_entity.type
_entity.pdbx_description
1 polymer ?
#
loop_
_entity_poly.entity_id
_entity_poly.type
_entity_poly.pdbx_seq_one_letter_code
_entity_poly.pdbx_strand_id
1 'polypeptide(L)'
;MVVFRYLYAPLYFFGFVGGATAIVSSDSSPAWLLVLVIAAIGTSLAAEHIAPFENQWNSSHGDGGRDVLHALVNEGSLVAMVLLLPLIASLVPWESAWPTTLPLWADAAIAIVLLDLGITLAHFASHRVSFLWRFHAVHHSVRHMYGFNGLLKVPIR
;
A
#
# COMPACT_ATOMS: atom_id res chain seq x y z
N MET A 1 16.61 -7.37 -18.19
CA MET A 1 16.45 -8.02 -16.87
C MET A 1 17.25 -7.34 -15.76
N VAL A 2 18.59 -7.22 -15.84
CA VAL A 2 19.41 -6.59 -14.78
C VAL A 2 19.00 -5.14 -14.47
N VAL A 3 18.84 -4.30 -15.51
CA VAL A 3 18.41 -2.90 -15.36
C VAL A 3 17.04 -2.81 -14.67
N PHE A 4 16.08 -3.64 -15.10
CA PHE A 4 14.74 -3.67 -14.52
C PHE A 4 14.77 -4.04 -13.04
N ARG A 5 15.55 -5.06 -12.65
CA ARG A 5 15.68 -5.51 -11.25
C ARG A 5 16.13 -4.42 -10.29
N TYR A 6 17.01 -3.52 -10.73
CA TYR A 6 17.58 -2.49 -9.87
C TYR A 6 16.86 -1.15 -9.97
N LEU A 7 16.30 -0.81 -11.13
CA LEU A 7 15.70 0.51 -11.34
C LEU A 7 14.19 0.54 -11.12
N TYR A 8 13.48 -0.59 -11.29
CA TYR A 8 12.03 -0.59 -11.19
C TYR A 8 11.55 -0.09 -9.83
N ALA A 9 11.95 -0.73 -8.74
CA ALA A 9 11.50 -0.39 -7.39
C ALA A 9 11.82 1.07 -6.99
N PRO A 10 13.06 1.59 -7.12
CA PRO A 10 13.33 2.98 -6.74
C PRO A 10 12.61 3.98 -7.65
N LEU A 11 12.55 3.76 -8.96
CA LEU A 11 11.85 4.68 -9.86
C LEU A 11 10.34 4.68 -9.62
N TYR A 12 9.76 3.51 -9.37
CA TYR A 12 8.35 3.38 -9.03
C TYR A 12 8.06 4.12 -7.71
N PHE A 13 8.83 3.82 -6.66
CA PHE A 13 8.66 4.43 -5.35
C PHE A 13 8.83 5.95 -5.39
N PHE A 14 9.98 6.46 -5.83
CA PHE A 14 10.25 7.90 -5.84
C PHE A 14 9.40 8.63 -6.89
N GLY A 15 9.08 7.99 -8.02
CA GLY A 15 8.24 8.57 -9.06
C GLY A 15 6.81 8.79 -8.59
N PHE A 16 6.17 7.78 -8.00
CA PHE A 16 4.77 7.90 -7.56
C PHE A 16 4.65 8.66 -6.23
N VAL A 17 5.53 8.46 -5.26
CA VAL A 17 5.50 9.23 -4.00
C VAL A 17 5.88 10.70 -4.25
N GLY A 18 6.92 10.93 -5.06
CA GLY A 18 7.34 12.28 -5.44
C GLY A 18 6.28 12.99 -6.29
N GLY A 19 5.66 12.29 -7.23
CA GLY A 19 4.55 12.79 -8.04
C GLY A 19 3.33 13.16 -7.18
N ALA A 20 2.97 12.33 -6.21
CA ALA A 20 1.88 12.64 -5.27
C ALA A 20 2.20 13.89 -4.43
N THR A 21 3.42 13.97 -3.90
CA THR A 21 3.90 15.13 -3.13
C THR A 21 3.86 16.40 -3.96
N ALA A 22 4.31 16.34 -5.22
CA ALA A 22 4.30 17.46 -6.15
C ALA A 22 2.86 17.94 -6.45
N ILE A 23 1.94 17.01 -6.73
CA ILE A 23 0.52 17.33 -6.94
C ILE A 23 -0.07 18.03 -5.72
N VAL A 24 0.15 17.48 -4.53
CA VAL A 24 -0.37 18.05 -3.26
C VAL A 24 0.24 19.41 -2.94
N SER A 25 1.51 19.63 -3.31
CA SER A 25 2.18 20.92 -3.11
C SER A 25 1.86 21.98 -4.17
N SER A 26 1.05 21.63 -5.17
CA SER A 26 0.67 22.53 -6.27
C SER A 26 -0.77 23.01 -6.12
N ASP A 27 -1.16 24.04 -6.87
CA ASP A 27 -2.55 24.50 -6.98
C ASP A 27 -3.44 23.55 -7.84
N SER A 28 -2.94 22.37 -8.19
CA SER A 28 -3.66 21.39 -9.00
C SER A 28 -4.80 20.74 -8.22
N SER A 29 -5.83 20.29 -8.95
CA SER A 29 -6.90 19.50 -8.35
C SER A 29 -6.37 18.19 -7.74
N PRO A 30 -6.76 17.83 -6.49
CA PRO A 30 -6.44 16.54 -5.89
C PRO A 30 -6.93 15.33 -6.70
N ALA A 31 -7.86 15.52 -7.64
CA ALA A 31 -8.32 14.46 -8.53
C ALA A 31 -7.17 13.83 -9.36
N TRP A 32 -6.08 14.56 -9.57
CA TRP A 32 -4.87 14.01 -10.21
C TRP A 32 -4.23 12.86 -9.42
N LEU A 33 -4.46 12.77 -8.11
CA LEU A 33 -4.02 11.62 -7.32
C LEU A 33 -4.70 10.32 -7.77
N LEU A 34 -5.96 10.37 -8.21
CA LEU A 34 -6.65 9.20 -8.76
C LEU A 34 -5.99 8.74 -10.06
N VAL A 35 -5.65 9.69 -10.94
CA VAL A 35 -4.92 9.41 -12.18
C VAL A 35 -3.55 8.80 -11.86
N LEU A 36 -2.85 9.34 -10.86
CA LEU A 36 -1.55 8.85 -10.43
C LEU A 36 -1.63 7.42 -9.88
N VAL A 37 -2.65 7.09 -9.09
CA VAL A 37 -2.88 5.73 -8.57
C VAL A 37 -3.19 4.75 -9.71
N ILE A 38 -4.04 5.13 -10.67
CA ILE A 38 -4.32 4.31 -11.85
C ILE A 38 -3.04 4.06 -12.65
N ALA A 39 -2.21 5.10 -12.83
CA ALA A 39 -0.93 4.98 -13.51
C ALA A 39 0.05 4.05 -12.74
N ALA A 40 0.06 4.11 -11.40
CA ALA A 40 0.86 3.23 -10.56
C ALA A 40 0.45 1.77 -10.74
N ILE A 41 -0.85 1.47 -10.61
CA ILE A 41 -1.40 0.13 -10.83
C ILE A 41 -1.05 -0.37 -12.25
N GLY A 42 -1.29 0.45 -13.27
CA GLY A 42 -0.98 0.10 -14.66
C GLY A 42 0.51 -0.16 -14.88
N THR A 43 1.39 0.62 -14.26
CA THR A 43 2.84 0.42 -14.31
C THR A 43 3.24 -0.89 -13.64
N SER A 44 2.64 -1.22 -12.49
CA SER A 44 2.90 -2.50 -11.80
C SER A 44 2.45 -3.70 -12.62
N LEU A 45 1.26 -3.64 -13.22
CA LEU A 45 0.76 -4.71 -14.08
C LEU A 45 1.61 -4.88 -15.35
N ALA A 46 2.04 -3.77 -15.97
CA ALA A 46 2.93 -3.81 -17.12
C ALA A 46 4.30 -4.40 -16.74
N ALA A 47 4.83 -4.02 -15.58
CA ALA A 47 6.07 -4.56 -15.03
C ALA A 47 6.00 -6.08 -14.82
N GLU A 48 4.92 -6.56 -14.19
CA GLU A 48 4.65 -7.99 -14.00
C GLU A 48 4.56 -8.74 -15.34
N HIS A 49 3.93 -8.13 -16.34
CA HIS A 49 3.81 -8.75 -17.67
C HIS A 49 5.13 -8.81 -18.44
N ILE A 50 5.94 -7.74 -18.40
CA ILE A 50 7.19 -7.60 -19.16
C ILE A 50 8.33 -8.42 -18.55
N ALA A 51 8.40 -8.47 -17.21
CA ALA A 51 9.48 -9.13 -16.49
C ALA A 51 8.93 -9.96 -15.32
N PRO A 52 8.14 -11.02 -15.61
CA PRO A 52 7.62 -11.88 -14.56
C PRO A 52 8.76 -12.62 -13.85
N PHE A 53 8.59 -12.87 -12.55
CA PHE A 53 9.50 -13.76 -11.82
C PHE A 53 9.37 -15.20 -12.33
N GLU A 54 8.13 -15.66 -12.56
CA GLU A 54 7.81 -16.94 -13.18
C GLU A 54 6.82 -16.75 -14.34
N ASN A 55 7.16 -17.23 -15.53
CA ASN A 55 6.33 -17.01 -16.73
C ASN A 55 4.90 -17.53 -16.58
N GLN A 56 4.72 -18.64 -15.86
CA GLN A 56 3.41 -19.24 -15.64
C GLN A 56 2.46 -18.31 -14.84
N TRP A 57 2.98 -17.39 -14.01
CA TRP A 57 2.17 -16.49 -13.19
C TRP A 57 1.41 -15.43 -14.02
N ASN A 58 1.81 -15.20 -15.28
CA ASN A 58 1.09 -14.34 -16.22
C ASN A 58 -0.14 -15.01 -16.85
N SER A 59 -0.50 -16.21 -16.41
CA SER A 59 -1.74 -16.87 -16.80
C SER A 59 -2.81 -16.74 -15.70
N SER A 60 -4.09 -16.80 -16.07
CA SER A 60 -5.17 -16.76 -15.10
C SER A 60 -5.21 -18.05 -14.27
N HIS A 61 -5.28 -17.90 -12.94
CA HIS A 61 -5.41 -19.01 -11.99
C HIS A 61 -6.78 -19.06 -11.32
N GLY A 62 -7.74 -18.24 -11.79
CA GLY A 62 -9.12 -18.23 -11.29
C GLY A 62 -9.32 -17.49 -9.96
N ASP A 63 -8.32 -16.74 -9.49
CA ASP A 63 -8.33 -16.04 -8.21
C ASP A 63 -8.49 -14.52 -8.30
N GLY A 64 -8.36 -13.94 -9.50
CA GLY A 64 -8.41 -12.49 -9.70
C GLY A 64 -9.65 -11.78 -9.14
N GLY A 65 -10.84 -12.40 -9.21
CA GLY A 65 -12.06 -11.82 -8.64
C GLY A 65 -12.03 -11.71 -7.12
N ARG A 66 -11.51 -12.75 -6.44
CA ARG A 66 -11.26 -12.74 -4.99
C ARG A 66 -10.29 -11.63 -4.64
N ASP A 67 -9.19 -11.54 -5.37
CA ASP A 67 -8.09 -10.63 -5.06
C ASP A 67 -8.48 -9.15 -5.26
N VAL A 68 -9.25 -8.85 -6.31
CA VAL A 68 -9.83 -7.52 -6.51
C VAL A 68 -10.78 -7.15 -5.37
N LEU A 69 -11.62 -8.08 -4.90
CA LEU A 69 -12.52 -7.81 -3.79
C LEU A 69 -11.76 -7.52 -2.49
N HIS A 70 -10.71 -8.29 -2.18
CA HIS A 70 -9.84 -7.99 -1.02
C HIS A 70 -9.14 -6.65 -1.17
N ALA A 71 -8.61 -6.33 -2.36
CA ALA A 71 -7.99 -5.03 -2.61
C ALA A 71 -8.99 -3.90 -2.36
N LEU A 72 -10.21 -3.98 -2.90
CA LEU A 72 -11.25 -2.97 -2.70
C LEU A 72 -11.65 -2.81 -1.23
N VAL A 73 -11.86 -3.91 -0.51
CA VAL A 73 -12.23 -3.86 0.92
C VAL A 73 -11.08 -3.28 1.75
N ASN A 74 -9.85 -3.69 1.50
CA ASN A 74 -8.70 -3.26 2.29
C ASN A 74 -8.33 -1.80 2.02
N GLU A 75 -8.23 -1.41 0.76
CA GLU A 75 -7.94 -0.02 0.39
C GLU A 75 -9.12 0.90 0.72
N GLY A 76 -10.36 0.44 0.53
CA GLY A 76 -11.55 1.17 0.95
C GLY A 76 -11.58 1.40 2.47
N SER A 77 -11.21 0.39 3.27
CA SER A 77 -11.10 0.53 4.73
C SER A 77 -9.98 1.47 5.14
N LEU A 78 -8.84 1.45 4.43
CA LEU A 78 -7.74 2.39 4.65
C LEU A 78 -8.18 3.83 4.34
N VAL A 79 -8.82 4.06 3.19
CA VAL A 79 -9.35 5.38 2.82
C VAL A 79 -10.40 5.85 3.84
N ALA A 80 -11.32 4.98 4.24
CA ALA A 80 -12.30 5.31 5.28
C ALA A 80 -11.61 5.70 6.60
N MET A 81 -10.59 4.95 7.04
CA MET A 81 -9.82 5.30 8.23
C MET A 81 -9.16 6.68 8.11
N VAL A 82 -8.54 6.99 6.96
CA VAL A 82 -7.91 8.30 6.71
C VAL A 82 -8.94 9.42 6.76
N LEU A 83 -10.10 9.24 6.13
CA LEU A 83 -11.18 10.23 6.14
C LEU A 83 -11.78 10.45 7.53
N LEU A 84 -11.72 9.45 8.41
CA LEU A 84 -12.17 9.54 9.80
C LEU A 84 -11.14 10.17 10.74
N LEU A 85 -9.88 10.37 10.31
CA LEU A 85 -8.82 10.93 11.18
C LEU A 85 -9.19 12.29 11.81
N PRO A 86 -9.79 13.27 11.11
CA PRO A 86 -10.17 14.54 11.73
C PRO A 86 -11.21 14.37 12.85
N LEU A 87 -12.14 13.42 12.68
CA LEU A 87 -13.12 13.08 13.71
C LEU A 87 -12.46 12.38 14.90
N ILE A 88 -11.58 11.42 14.65
CA ILE A 88 -10.84 10.73 15.71
C ILE A 88 -9.98 11.73 16.49
N ALA A 89 -9.29 12.64 15.79
CA ALA A 89 -8.45 13.66 16.38
C ALA A 89 -9.24 14.66 17.24
N SER A 90 -10.49 14.98 16.89
CA SER A 90 -11.32 15.90 17.68
C SER A 90 -11.83 15.29 19.00
N LEU A 91 -11.83 13.96 19.11
CA LEU A 91 -12.23 13.22 20.33
C LEU A 91 -11.04 12.96 21.27
N VAL A 92 -9.84 13.32 20.85
CA VAL A 92 -8.56 12.98 21.46
C VAL A 92 -8.04 14.26 22.16
N PRO A 93 -8.11 14.35 23.51
CA PRO A 93 -7.97 15.62 24.25
C PRO A 93 -6.52 16.09 24.49
N TRP A 94 -5.55 15.38 23.94
CA TRP A 94 -4.11 15.57 24.08
C TRP A 94 -3.51 16.15 22.80
N GLU A 95 -2.52 17.03 22.98
CA GLU A 95 -1.81 17.66 21.87
C GLU A 95 -1.09 16.62 21.00
N SER A 96 -1.08 16.88 19.69
CA SER A 96 -0.39 16.01 18.73
C SER A 96 1.11 16.01 19.02
N ALA A 97 1.69 14.81 19.16
CA ALA A 97 3.15 14.63 19.19
C ALA A 97 3.78 14.72 17.78
N TRP A 98 2.96 14.94 16.74
CA TRP A 98 3.43 15.05 15.37
C TRP A 98 4.10 16.41 15.11
N PRO A 99 5.26 16.48 14.44
CA PRO A 99 5.88 17.75 14.06
C PRO A 99 4.96 18.57 13.13
N THR A 100 4.72 19.85 13.42
CA THR A 100 3.81 20.70 12.61
C THR A 100 4.52 21.74 11.75
N THR A 101 5.84 21.86 11.88
CA THR A 101 6.64 22.90 11.22
C THR A 101 7.56 22.34 10.12
N LEU A 102 7.45 21.05 9.80
CA LEU A 102 8.29 20.42 8.79
C LEU A 102 7.79 20.77 7.38
N PRO A 103 8.69 20.82 6.39
CA PRO A 103 8.26 20.85 5.00
C PRO A 103 7.60 19.51 4.64
N LEU A 104 6.63 19.54 3.73
CA LEU A 104 5.80 18.38 3.35
C LEU A 104 6.61 17.11 3.02
N TRP A 105 7.76 17.25 2.35
CA TRP A 105 8.61 16.11 2.02
C TRP A 105 9.19 15.41 3.26
N ALA A 106 9.51 16.17 4.31
CA ALA A 106 10.05 15.63 5.56
C ALA A 106 8.93 14.97 6.37
N ASP A 107 7.74 15.57 6.39
CA ASP A 107 6.54 14.94 6.97
C ASP A 107 6.22 13.60 6.29
N ALA A 108 6.22 13.58 4.95
CA ALA A 108 5.99 12.36 4.18
C ALA A 108 7.05 11.28 4.47
N ALA A 109 8.33 11.66 4.57
CA ALA A 109 9.40 10.73 4.90
C ALA A 109 9.23 10.12 6.30
N ILE A 110 8.91 10.92 7.31
CA ILE A 110 8.64 10.43 8.67
C ILE A 110 7.41 9.52 8.66
N ALA A 111 6.34 9.91 7.97
CA ALA A 111 5.13 9.09 7.83
C ALA A 111 5.42 7.73 7.18
N ILE A 112 6.24 7.68 6.13
CA ILE A 112 6.67 6.44 5.49
C ILE A 112 7.43 5.54 6.48
N VAL A 113 8.40 6.08 7.21
CA VAL A 113 9.20 5.31 8.17
C VAL A 113 8.32 4.75 9.29
N LEU A 114 7.42 5.57 9.84
CA LEU A 114 6.52 5.14 10.91
C LEU A 114 5.48 4.13 10.41
N LEU A 115 4.97 4.30 9.20
CA LEU A 115 4.08 3.33 8.55
C LEU A 115 4.78 1.99 8.35
N ASP A 116 6.00 1.99 7.80
CA ASP A 116 6.78 0.77 7.56
C ASP A 116 7.13 0.05 8.86
N LEU A 117 7.54 0.80 9.89
CA LEU A 117 7.75 0.25 11.22
C LEU A 117 6.46 -0.36 11.79
N GLY A 118 5.33 0.33 11.68
CA GLY A 118 4.03 -0.16 12.14
C GLY A 118 3.62 -1.46 11.44
N ILE A 119 3.74 -1.52 10.11
CA ILE A 119 3.47 -2.73 9.31
C ILE A 119 4.41 -3.86 9.74
N THR A 120 5.71 -3.58 9.89
CA THR A 120 6.71 -4.56 10.30
C THR A 120 6.41 -5.14 11.68
N LEU A 121 6.07 -4.29 12.66
CA LEU A 121 5.73 -4.73 14.00
C LEU A 121 4.40 -5.51 14.03
N ALA A 122 3.39 -5.06 13.29
CA ALA A 122 2.12 -5.78 13.16
C ALA A 122 2.31 -7.15 12.52
N HIS A 123 3.16 -7.24 11.49
CA HIS A 123 3.53 -8.50 10.85
C HIS A 123 4.26 -9.43 11.82
N PHE A 124 5.28 -8.91 12.52
CA PHE A 124 6.02 -9.66 13.54
C PHE A 124 5.10 -10.18 14.65
N ALA A 125 4.22 -9.33 15.19
CA ALA A 125 3.26 -9.71 16.22
C ALA A 125 2.27 -10.78 15.70
N SER A 126 1.84 -10.67 14.44
CA SER A 126 0.95 -11.65 13.81
C SER A 126 1.55 -13.04 13.69
N HIS A 127 2.87 -13.15 13.60
CA HIS A 127 3.59 -14.42 13.65
C HIS A 127 3.85 -14.95 15.07
N ARG A 128 3.70 -14.10 16.10
CA ARG A 128 3.99 -14.46 17.50
C ARG A 128 2.75 -14.71 18.34
N VAL A 129 1.62 -14.08 18.02
CA VAL A 129 0.37 -14.15 18.78
C VAL A 129 -0.67 -14.96 17.99
N SER A 130 -1.12 -16.08 18.56
CA SER A 130 -2.04 -17.01 17.90
C SER A 130 -3.37 -16.38 17.47
N PHE A 131 -3.89 -15.42 18.24
CA PHE A 131 -5.09 -14.66 17.87
C PHE A 131 -4.88 -13.83 16.60
N LEU A 132 -3.77 -13.10 16.52
CA LEU A 132 -3.44 -12.27 15.35
C LEU A 132 -3.13 -13.12 14.11
N TRP A 133 -2.51 -14.28 14.31
CA TRP A 133 -2.27 -15.26 13.23
C TRP A 133 -3.55 -15.65 12.48
N ARG A 134 -4.70 -15.75 13.17
CA ARG A 134 -5.98 -16.10 12.51
C ARG A 134 -6.33 -15.16 11.36
N PHE A 135 -6.03 -13.87 11.51
CA PHE A 135 -6.28 -12.86 10.48
C PHE A 135 -5.16 -12.82 9.43
N HIS A 136 -3.94 -13.16 9.85
CA HIS A 136 -2.74 -13.07 9.01
C HIS A 136 -2.48 -14.32 8.15
N ALA A 137 -2.95 -15.51 8.55
CA ALA A 137 -2.75 -16.76 7.84
C ALA A 137 -3.22 -16.73 6.37
N VAL A 138 -4.19 -15.86 6.08
CA VAL A 138 -4.79 -15.62 4.77
C VAL A 138 -3.79 -15.03 3.80
N HIS A 139 -3.00 -14.08 4.28
CA HIS A 139 -1.90 -13.49 3.55
C HIS A 139 -0.88 -14.57 3.14
N HIS A 140 -0.63 -15.54 4.02
CA HIS A 140 0.25 -16.69 3.76
C HIS A 140 -0.38 -17.81 2.92
N SER A 141 -1.63 -17.68 2.48
CA SER A 141 -2.30 -18.71 1.66
C SER A 141 -2.01 -18.62 0.17
N VAL A 142 -1.32 -17.56 -0.25
CA VAL A 142 -0.99 -17.25 -1.65
C VAL A 142 0.01 -18.27 -2.22
N ARG A 143 -0.24 -18.77 -3.44
CA ARG A 143 0.58 -19.79 -4.12
C ARG A 143 1.41 -19.28 -5.29
N HIS A 144 1.09 -18.11 -5.82
CA HIS A 144 1.85 -17.35 -6.82
C HIS A 144 1.71 -15.87 -6.48
N MET A 145 2.71 -15.03 -6.73
CA MET A 145 2.65 -13.62 -6.30
C MET A 145 2.42 -12.69 -7.49
N TYR A 146 1.51 -11.73 -7.31
CA TYR A 146 1.31 -10.59 -8.22
C TYR A 146 0.71 -9.41 -7.42
N GLY A 147 0.62 -8.22 -8.02
CA GLY A 147 0.36 -6.98 -7.27
C GLY A 147 -0.83 -7.00 -6.32
N PHE A 148 -1.96 -7.60 -6.71
CA PHE A 148 -3.18 -7.56 -5.88
C PHE A 148 -3.24 -8.62 -4.78
N ASN A 149 -2.63 -9.80 -4.96
CA ASN A 149 -2.78 -10.86 -3.97
C ASN A 149 -1.86 -10.71 -2.74
N GLY A 150 -0.87 -9.81 -2.82
CA GLY A 150 -0.16 -9.31 -1.64
C GLY A 150 -1.08 -8.57 -0.65
N LEU A 151 -2.23 -8.07 -1.13
CA LEU A 151 -3.24 -7.40 -0.30
C LEU A 151 -4.22 -8.39 0.35
N LEU A 152 -4.06 -9.71 0.21
CA LEU A 152 -4.95 -10.66 0.87
C LEU A 152 -4.88 -10.52 2.39
N LYS A 153 -5.96 -9.98 2.96
CA LYS A 153 -6.16 -9.80 4.40
C LYS A 153 -7.61 -10.18 4.71
N VAL A 154 -7.82 -10.91 5.81
CA VAL A 154 -9.11 -11.44 6.33
C VAL A 154 -9.66 -12.62 5.49
N PRO A 155 -9.95 -13.80 6.06
CA PRO A 155 -11.24 -14.06 6.68
C PRO A 155 -11.15 -14.73 8.07
N ILE A 156 -12.28 -14.64 8.77
CA ILE A 156 -12.60 -15.47 9.91
C ILE A 156 -13.12 -16.80 9.37
N ARG A 157 -12.43 -17.90 9.70
CA ARG A 157 -13.02 -19.24 9.76
C ARG A 157 -13.28 -19.59 11.22
#